data_AF-A0A7C9A0R8-F1
#
_entry.id   AF-A0A7C9A0R8-F1
#
_cell.length_a   1.000
_cell.length_b   1.000
_cell.length_c   1.000
_cell.angle_alpha   90.00
_cell.angle_beta   90.00
_cell.angle_gamma   90.00
#
_symmetry.space_group_name_H-M   'P 1'
#
loop_
_entity.id
_entity.type
_entity.pdbx_description
1 polymer ?
#
loop_
_entity_poly.entity_id
_entity_poly.type
_entity_poly.pdbx_seq_one_letter_code
_entity_poly.pdbx_strand_id
1 'polypeptide(L)'
;SSDLHDLVDIGKDILKRCANVPLAIKVIGSLLCGQGKSKWESFQHHTLSEIRKGEDDVVPILMFSYHNLSSPLKSCFSYCAVFPKDFVIQKDMLIGLWMAQGYLEPSYEDQSMEDVGEEYFQILLQRCFFQDIEKDEYDEILSCKMHDLMHDVAQKVAGKEIVVADSTTRSLDQQVQIRHIYFEG
;
A
#
# COMPACT_ATOMS: atom_id res chain seq x y z
N SER A 1 0.98 -25.09 -23.90
CA SER A 1 0.48 -24.26 -25.01
C SER A 1 -0.95 -23.76 -24.74
N SER A 2 -1.89 -24.59 -24.25
CA SER A 2 -3.24 -24.11 -23.90
C SER A 2 -3.30 -23.26 -22.63
N ASP A 3 -2.53 -23.59 -21.57
CA ASP A 3 -2.60 -22.84 -20.31
C ASP A 3 -2.18 -21.36 -20.41
N LEU A 4 -1.26 -21.04 -21.32
CA LEU A 4 -0.85 -19.65 -21.57
C LEU A 4 -1.95 -18.86 -22.28
N HIS A 5 -2.70 -19.50 -23.19
CA HIS A 5 -3.81 -18.86 -23.90
C HIS A 5 -4.96 -18.56 -22.92
N ASP A 6 -5.26 -19.50 -22.03
CA ASP A 6 -6.28 -19.35 -21.00
C ASP A 6 -5.94 -18.21 -20.03
N LEU A 7 -4.68 -18.09 -19.59
CA LEU A 7 -4.23 -16.98 -18.74
C LEU A 7 -4.32 -15.61 -19.41
N VAL A 8 -4.03 -15.54 -20.72
CA VAL A 8 -4.15 -14.30 -21.49
C VAL A 8 -5.60 -13.84 -21.54
N ASP A 9 -6.56 -14.76 -21.73
CA ASP A 9 -7.97 -14.40 -21.78
C ASP A 9 -8.54 -14.03 -20.40
N ILE A 10 -8.15 -14.74 -19.34
CA ILE A 10 -8.46 -14.34 -17.95
C ILE A 10 -7.89 -12.94 -17.67
N GLY A 11 -6.64 -12.67 -18.08
CA GLY A 11 -5.99 -11.37 -17.93
C GLY A 11 -6.73 -10.24 -18.65
N LYS A 12 -7.17 -10.45 -19.89
CA LYS A 12 -7.99 -9.45 -20.63
C LYS A 12 -9.30 -9.15 -19.90
N ASP A 13 -9.95 -10.16 -19.35
CA ASP A 13 -11.21 -9.97 -18.62
C ASP A 13 -11.02 -9.26 -17.28
N ILE A 14 -9.89 -9.49 -16.59
CA ILE A 14 -9.48 -8.70 -15.43
C ILE A 14 -9.26 -7.23 -15.82
N LEU A 15 -8.51 -6.96 -16.90
CA LEU A 15 -8.18 -5.61 -17.36
C LEU A 15 -9.42 -4.78 -17.71
N LYS A 16 -10.41 -5.38 -18.37
CA LYS A 16 -11.71 -4.74 -18.66
C LYS A 16 -12.41 -4.21 -17.40
N ARG A 17 -12.12 -4.79 -16.23
CA ARG A 17 -12.72 -4.40 -14.95
C ARG A 17 -11.90 -3.38 -14.16
N CYS A 18 -10.71 -3.02 -14.62
CA CYS A 18 -9.85 -2.04 -13.95
C CYS A 18 -10.17 -0.59 -14.31
N ALA A 19 -11.30 -0.32 -14.99
CA ALA A 19 -11.75 1.01 -15.44
C ALA A 19 -10.67 1.86 -16.15
N ASN A 20 -9.68 1.21 -16.77
CA ASN A 20 -8.48 1.85 -17.35
C ASN A 20 -7.64 2.69 -16.37
N VAL A 21 -7.74 2.44 -15.06
CA VAL A 21 -6.90 3.11 -14.06
C VAL A 21 -5.52 2.42 -14.03
N PRO A 22 -4.42 3.12 -14.41
CA PRO A 22 -3.11 2.50 -14.48
C PRO A 22 -2.64 1.91 -13.15
N LEU A 23 -2.96 2.57 -12.02
CA LEU A 23 -2.64 2.06 -10.69
C LEU A 23 -3.35 0.74 -10.39
N ALA A 24 -4.66 0.63 -10.70
CA ALA A 24 -5.42 -0.60 -10.50
C ALA A 24 -4.79 -1.77 -11.26
N ILE A 25 -4.42 -1.53 -12.52
CA ILE A 25 -3.78 -2.52 -13.38
C ILE A 25 -2.44 -2.96 -12.78
N LYS A 26 -1.61 -2.00 -12.34
CA LYS A 26 -0.32 -2.29 -11.71
C LYS A 26 -0.48 -3.09 -10.41
N VAL A 27 -1.42 -2.71 -9.55
CA VAL A 27 -1.70 -3.41 -8.29
C VAL A 27 -2.14 -4.85 -8.55
N ILE A 28 -3.08 -5.07 -9.48
CA ILE A 28 -3.54 -6.42 -9.82
C ILE A 28 -2.42 -7.23 -10.48
N GLY A 29 -1.66 -6.61 -11.38
CA GLY A 29 -0.48 -7.20 -12.00
C GLY A 29 0.54 -7.66 -10.96
N SER A 30 0.86 -6.82 -9.98
CA SER A 30 1.79 -7.17 -8.90
C SER A 30 1.29 -8.32 -8.03
N LEU A 31 -0.02 -8.40 -7.81
CA LEU A 31 -0.62 -9.44 -6.98
C LEU A 31 -0.65 -10.80 -7.69
N LEU A 32 -0.87 -10.80 -9.00
CA LEU A 32 -1.00 -12.01 -9.81
C LEU A 32 0.32 -12.45 -10.47
N CYS A 33 1.34 -11.61 -10.48
CA CYS A 33 2.66 -11.95 -11.00
C CYS A 33 3.22 -13.19 -10.30
N GLY A 34 3.68 -14.17 -11.09
CA GLY A 34 4.22 -15.44 -10.58
C GLY A 34 3.19 -16.40 -9.98
N GLN A 35 1.90 -16.04 -9.94
CA GLN A 35 0.85 -16.90 -9.41
C GLN A 35 0.37 -17.92 -10.44
N GLY A 36 -0.02 -19.12 -9.97
CA GLY A 36 -0.59 -20.17 -10.83
C GLY A 36 -2.02 -19.87 -11.29
N LYS A 37 -2.47 -20.55 -12.36
CA LYS A 37 -3.78 -20.37 -13.02
C LYS A 37 -4.97 -20.37 -12.04
N SER A 38 -4.97 -21.24 -11.04
CA SER A 38 -6.04 -21.30 -10.04
C SER A 38 -6.22 -19.98 -9.26
N LYS A 39 -5.14 -19.24 -9.00
CA LYS A 39 -5.20 -17.94 -8.33
C LYS A 39 -5.79 -16.87 -9.25
N TRP A 40 -5.47 -16.92 -10.54
CA TRP A 40 -6.04 -16.03 -11.56
C TRP A 40 -7.55 -16.26 -11.73
N GLU A 41 -7.98 -17.52 -11.82
CA GLU A 41 -9.40 -17.89 -11.88
C GLU A 41 -10.15 -17.48 -10.61
N SER A 42 -9.56 -17.75 -9.43
CA SER A 42 -10.15 -17.34 -8.15
C SER A 42 -10.33 -15.83 -8.06
N PHE A 43 -9.32 -15.05 -8.48
CA PHE A 43 -9.40 -13.59 -8.52
C PHE A 43 -10.49 -13.12 -9.49
N GLN A 44 -10.59 -13.72 -10.68
CA GLN A 44 -11.59 -13.40 -11.69
C GLN A 44 -13.03 -13.65 -11.21
N HIS A 45 -13.27 -14.77 -10.54
CA HIS A 45 -14.61 -15.20 -10.14
C HIS A 45 -15.10 -14.59 -8.83
N HIS A 46 -14.22 -14.45 -7.84
CA HIS A 46 -14.60 -13.99 -6.50
C HIS A 46 -14.27 -12.52 -6.29
N THR A 47 -13.00 -12.14 -6.43
CA THR A 47 -12.53 -10.79 -6.12
C THR A 47 -13.14 -9.73 -7.04
N LEU A 48 -13.17 -9.97 -8.35
CA LEU A 48 -13.79 -9.03 -9.29
C LEU A 48 -15.32 -8.93 -9.18
N SER A 49 -15.98 -9.92 -8.54
CA SER A 49 -17.43 -9.88 -8.29
C SER A 49 -17.75 -8.98 -7.10
N GLU A 50 -16.89 -8.99 -6.08
CA GLU A 50 -16.98 -8.12 -4.90
C GLU A 50 -16.67 -6.66 -5.24
N ILE A 51 -15.66 -6.41 -6.10
CA ILE A 51 -15.30 -5.07 -6.58
C ILE A 51 -16.47 -4.41 -7.34
N ARG A 52 -17.30 -5.19 -8.06
CA ARG A 52 -18.42 -4.71 -8.87
C ARG A 52 -19.63 -4.16 -8.09
N LYS A 53 -19.67 -4.31 -6.77
CA LYS A 53 -20.80 -3.82 -5.95
C LYS A 53 -20.63 -2.36 -5.50
N GLY A 54 -19.45 -1.76 -5.70
CA GLY A 54 -19.25 -0.32 -5.68
C GLY A 54 -19.13 0.19 -7.11
N GLU A 55 -19.45 1.46 -7.35
CA GLU A 55 -19.37 2.17 -8.63
C GLU A 55 -17.96 2.11 -9.23
N ASP A 56 -17.71 2.74 -10.40
CA ASP A 56 -16.45 2.81 -11.16
C ASP A 56 -15.26 3.40 -10.34
N ASP A 57 -14.92 2.76 -9.23
CA ASP A 57 -14.02 3.21 -8.19
C ASP A 57 -12.89 2.20 -8.08
N VAL A 58 -11.66 2.71 -8.06
CA VAL A 58 -10.44 1.94 -7.90
C VAL A 58 -10.20 1.55 -6.44
N VAL A 59 -10.81 2.27 -5.49
CA VAL A 59 -10.63 2.05 -4.05
C VAL A 59 -10.89 0.60 -3.61
N PRO A 60 -11.92 -0.13 -4.06
CA PRO A 60 -12.10 -1.54 -3.71
C PRO A 60 -10.91 -2.44 -4.12
N ILE A 61 -10.28 -2.18 -5.27
CA ILE A 61 -9.08 -2.91 -5.72
C ILE A 61 -7.88 -2.60 -4.81
N LEU A 62 -7.70 -1.34 -4.47
CA LEU A 62 -6.60 -0.91 -3.58
C LEU A 62 -6.80 -1.46 -2.16
N MET A 63 -8.02 -1.38 -1.64
CA MET A 63 -8.40 -1.99 -0.36
C MET A 63 -8.16 -3.50 -0.39
N PHE A 64 -8.44 -4.20 -1.49
CA PHE A 64 -8.13 -5.62 -1.60
C PHE A 64 -6.63 -5.88 -1.49
N SER A 65 -5.78 -5.08 -2.15
CA SER A 65 -4.32 -5.18 -1.99
C SER A 65 -3.88 -4.99 -0.54
N TYR A 66 -4.46 -4.02 0.15
CA TYR A 66 -4.25 -3.80 1.59
C TYR A 66 -4.68 -5.00 2.45
N HIS A 67 -5.87 -5.55 2.24
CA HIS A 67 -6.36 -6.67 3.06
C HIS A 67 -5.48 -7.93 2.93
N ASN A 68 -4.79 -8.09 1.79
CA ASN A 68 -3.85 -9.18 1.53
C ASN A 68 -2.43 -8.94 2.08
N LEU A 69 -2.21 -7.89 2.88
CA LEU A 69 -0.97 -7.69 3.64
C LEU A 69 -0.99 -8.48 4.96
N SER A 70 0.20 -8.85 5.45
CA SER A 70 0.37 -9.33 6.82
C SER A 70 0.07 -8.21 7.82
N SER A 71 -0.19 -8.57 9.09
CA SER A 71 -0.50 -7.56 10.13
C SER A 71 0.59 -6.49 10.30
N PRO A 72 1.89 -6.85 10.35
CA PRO A 72 2.97 -5.86 10.48
C PRO A 72 3.03 -4.86 9.31
N LEU A 73 2.85 -5.38 8.08
CA LEU A 73 2.81 -4.55 6.87
C LEU A 73 1.60 -3.61 6.84
N LYS A 74 0.45 -4.02 7.38
CA LYS A 74 -0.74 -3.16 7.50
C LYS A 74 -0.45 -1.98 8.43
N SER A 75 0.26 -2.19 9.54
CA SER A 75 0.66 -1.11 10.44
C SER A 75 1.62 -0.14 9.76
N CYS A 76 2.65 -0.65 9.07
CA CYS A 76 3.60 0.17 8.33
C CYS A 76 2.92 1.04 7.26
N PHE A 77 2.02 0.44 6.48
CA PHE A 77 1.24 1.15 5.48
C PHE A 77 0.31 2.22 6.08
N SER A 78 -0.43 1.87 7.13
CA SER A 78 -1.39 2.79 7.77
C SER A 78 -0.66 3.99 8.37
N TYR A 79 0.55 3.78 8.90
CA TYR A 79 1.38 4.85 9.43
C TYR A 79 1.75 5.89 8.37
N CYS A 80 1.92 5.49 7.10
CA CYS A 80 2.24 6.44 6.04
C CYS A 80 1.16 7.51 5.83
N ALA A 81 -0.05 7.33 6.35
CA ALA A 81 -1.11 8.35 6.35
C ALA A 81 -0.76 9.63 7.14
N VAL A 82 0.30 9.61 7.94
CA VAL A 82 0.81 10.82 8.63
C VAL A 82 1.44 11.82 7.66
N PHE A 83 1.96 11.35 6.53
CA PHE A 83 2.59 12.22 5.54
C PHE A 83 1.52 12.83 4.64
N PRO A 84 1.56 14.14 4.37
CA PRO A 84 0.65 14.75 3.42
C PRO A 84 0.73 14.11 2.03
N LYS A 85 -0.32 14.28 1.23
CA LYS A 85 -0.28 13.94 -0.20
C LYS A 85 0.86 14.69 -0.89
N ASP A 86 1.42 14.05 -1.93
CA ASP A 86 2.59 14.53 -2.68
C ASP A 86 3.91 14.69 -1.89
N PHE A 87 3.93 14.37 -0.59
CA PHE A 87 5.13 14.48 0.26
C PHE A 87 6.21 13.49 -0.17
N VAL A 88 7.44 13.98 -0.31
CA VAL A 88 8.63 13.15 -0.60
C VAL A 88 9.13 12.53 0.70
N ILE A 89 8.99 11.22 0.81
CA ILE A 89 9.40 10.44 1.97
C ILE A 89 10.77 9.82 1.69
N GLN A 90 11.76 10.16 2.53
CA GLN A 90 13.07 9.50 2.50
C GLN A 90 12.93 8.05 3.01
N LYS A 91 13.44 7.08 2.26
CA LYS A 91 13.26 5.64 2.52
C LYS A 91 13.77 5.27 3.92
N ASP A 92 15.00 5.61 4.24
CA ASP A 92 15.64 5.24 5.51
C ASP A 92 14.96 5.91 6.71
N MET A 93 14.45 7.14 6.51
CA MET A 93 13.63 7.81 7.53
C MET A 93 12.32 7.06 7.79
N LEU A 94 11.63 6.62 6.74
CA LEU A 94 10.38 5.87 6.87
C LEU A 94 10.60 4.54 7.59
N ILE A 95 11.66 3.81 7.22
CA ILE A 95 12.06 2.56 7.89
C ILE A 95 12.37 2.82 9.37
N GLY A 96 13.15 3.86 9.67
CA GLY A 96 13.46 4.25 11.05
C GLY A 96 12.21 4.61 11.87
N LEU A 97 11.20 5.22 11.25
CA LEU A 97 9.92 5.49 11.90
C LEU A 97 9.15 4.20 12.20
N TRP A 98 9.09 3.25 11.26
CA TRP A 98 8.47 1.94 11.50
C TRP A 98 9.18 1.15 12.60
N MET A 99 10.52 1.20 12.64
CA MET A 99 11.32 0.65 13.72
C MET A 99 10.96 1.27 15.07
N ALA A 100 10.89 2.61 15.14
CA ALA A 100 10.57 3.34 16.37
C ALA A 100 9.15 3.03 16.89
N GLN A 101 8.21 2.73 16.00
CA GLN A 101 6.86 2.29 16.38
C GLN A 101 6.77 0.80 16.76
N GLY A 102 7.84 0.03 16.56
CA GLY A 102 7.83 -1.41 16.79
C GLY A 102 6.95 -2.18 15.81
N TYR A 103 6.79 -1.69 14.58
CA TYR A 103 5.98 -2.36 13.55
C TYR A 103 6.71 -3.43 12.77
N LEU A 104 8.03 -3.55 12.94
CA LEU A 104 8.84 -4.53 12.24
C LEU A 104 8.95 -5.81 13.06
N GLU A 105 8.70 -6.94 12.42
CA GLU A 105 8.78 -8.27 13.03
C GLU A 105 9.81 -9.12 12.27
N PRO A 106 10.97 -9.43 12.88
CA PRO A 106 11.97 -10.33 12.32
C PRO A 106 11.40 -11.73 12.04
N SER A 107 11.79 -12.32 10.92
CA SER A 107 11.41 -13.69 10.55
C SER A 107 12.34 -14.76 11.15
N TYR A 108 13.54 -14.37 11.57
CA TYR A 108 14.57 -15.25 12.17
C TYR A 108 15.47 -14.44 13.13
N GLU A 109 16.15 -15.14 14.06
CA GLU A 109 16.82 -14.51 15.22
C GLU A 109 17.91 -13.49 14.86
N ASP A 110 18.63 -13.69 13.76
CA ASP A 110 19.77 -12.85 13.35
C ASP A 110 19.39 -11.76 12.32
N GLN A 111 18.12 -11.61 11.97
CA GLN A 111 17.69 -10.58 11.00
C GLN A 111 17.74 -9.19 11.64
N SER A 112 18.45 -8.24 11.01
CA SER A 112 18.44 -6.85 11.49
C SER A 112 17.09 -6.19 11.24
N MET A 113 16.72 -5.21 12.07
CA MET A 113 15.44 -4.50 11.91
C MET A 113 15.45 -3.63 10.65
N GLU A 114 16.62 -3.14 10.25
CA GLU A 114 16.86 -2.46 8.99
C GLU A 114 16.56 -3.36 7.79
N ASP A 115 17.01 -4.62 7.82
CA ASP A 115 16.71 -5.60 6.76
C ASP A 115 15.21 -5.92 6.70
N VAL A 116 14.54 -6.09 7.85
CA VAL A 116 13.08 -6.27 7.90
C VAL A 116 12.36 -5.06 7.31
N GLY A 117 12.83 -3.86 7.63
CA GLY A 117 12.28 -2.60 7.13
C GLY A 117 12.43 -2.47 5.63
N GLU A 118 13.58 -2.83 5.09
CA GLU A 118 13.84 -2.88 3.64
C GLU A 118 12.92 -3.90 2.95
N GLU A 119 12.81 -5.12 3.48
CA GLU A 119 11.90 -6.13 2.95
C GLU A 119 10.45 -5.62 2.91
N TYR A 120 10.01 -4.96 3.97
CA TYR A 120 8.65 -4.41 4.04
C TYR A 120 8.45 -3.27 3.04
N PHE A 121 9.42 -2.36 2.94
CA PHE A 121 9.41 -1.28 1.96
C PHE A 121 9.31 -1.85 0.54
N GLN A 122 10.12 -2.86 0.20
CA GLN A 122 10.09 -3.51 -1.11
C GLN A 122 8.75 -4.20 -1.39
N ILE A 123 8.13 -4.85 -0.41
CA ILE A 123 6.81 -5.47 -0.59
C ILE A 123 5.73 -4.40 -0.89
N LEU A 124 5.74 -3.30 -0.15
CA LEU A 124 4.79 -2.20 -0.37
C LEU A 124 5.03 -1.52 -1.73
N LEU A 125 6.30 -1.34 -2.11
CA LEU A 125 6.69 -0.80 -3.41
C LEU A 125 6.24 -1.71 -4.55
N GLN A 126 6.47 -3.02 -4.46
CA GLN A 126 6.03 -4.01 -5.45
C GLN A 126 4.50 -3.99 -5.60
N ARG A 127 3.76 -3.79 -4.51
CA ARG A 127 2.31 -3.61 -4.53
C ARG A 127 1.85 -2.24 -5.03
N CYS A 128 2.77 -1.41 -5.50
CA CYS A 128 2.54 -0.09 -6.06
C CYS A 128 1.93 0.90 -5.06
N PHE A 129 2.28 0.78 -3.78
CA PHE A 129 1.82 1.71 -2.75
C PHE A 129 2.58 3.04 -2.82
N PHE A 130 3.82 2.96 -3.30
CA PHE A 130 4.69 4.10 -3.54
C PHE A 130 4.86 4.38 -5.04
N GLN A 131 5.14 5.64 -5.36
CA GLN A 131 5.41 6.16 -6.69
C GLN A 131 6.61 7.14 -6.64
N ASP A 132 6.99 7.67 -7.81
CA ASP A 132 8.03 8.70 -7.94
C ASP A 132 9.32 8.34 -7.20
N ILE A 133 9.83 7.14 -7.49
CA ILE A 133 11.02 6.58 -6.85
C ILE A 133 12.26 7.31 -7.35
N GLU A 134 12.99 7.91 -6.41
CA GLU A 134 14.30 8.50 -6.65
C GLU A 134 15.38 7.50 -6.24
N LYS A 135 16.39 7.36 -7.10
CA LYS A 135 17.51 6.44 -6.89
C LYS A 135 18.84 7.16 -7.04
N ASP A 136 19.85 6.64 -6.36
CA ASP A 136 21.23 7.11 -6.52
C ASP A 136 21.91 6.48 -7.76
N GLU A 137 23.22 6.76 -7.90
CA GLU A 137 24.04 6.23 -9.00
C GLU A 137 24.27 4.70 -8.95
N TYR A 138 23.92 4.06 -7.82
CA TYR A 138 24.05 2.62 -7.58
C TYR A 138 22.70 1.89 -7.67
N ASP A 139 21.63 2.57 -8.13
CA ASP A 139 20.26 2.06 -8.24
C ASP A 139 19.56 1.81 -6.87
N GLU A 140 20.13 2.34 -5.79
CA GLU A 140 19.56 2.29 -4.45
C GLU A 140 18.45 3.33 -4.30
N ILE A 141 17.32 2.92 -3.72
CA ILE A 141 16.16 3.80 -3.54
C ILE A 141 16.42 4.78 -2.39
N LEU A 142 16.43 6.07 -2.70
CA LEU A 142 16.61 7.16 -1.73
C LEU A 142 15.28 7.66 -1.18
N SER A 143 14.32 7.92 -2.07
CA SER A 143 13.06 8.55 -1.71
C SER A 143 11.90 8.05 -2.56
N CYS A 144 10.69 8.26 -2.07
CA CYS A 144 9.45 7.92 -2.75
C CYS A 144 8.31 8.85 -2.34
N LYS A 145 7.19 8.77 -3.04
CA LYS A 145 5.93 9.38 -2.63
C LYS A 145 4.86 8.30 -2.46
N MET A 146 3.90 8.54 -1.58
CA MET A 146 2.69 7.71 -1.54
C MET A 146 1.72 8.18 -2.64
N HIS A 147 1.15 7.24 -3.39
CA HIS A 147 0.13 7.58 -4.39
C HIS A 147 -1.13 8.12 -3.70
N ASP A 148 -1.74 9.21 -4.19
CA ASP A 148 -2.90 9.86 -3.55
C ASP A 148 -4.05 8.91 -3.18
N LEU A 149 -4.41 8.01 -4.09
CA LEU A 149 -5.45 7.00 -3.85
C LEU A 149 -5.03 5.98 -2.78
N MET A 150 -3.74 5.64 -2.70
CA MET A 150 -3.21 4.78 -1.63
C MET A 150 -3.16 5.53 -0.31
N HIS A 151 -2.88 6.83 -0.32
CA HIS A 151 -2.99 7.68 0.84
C HIS A 151 -4.43 7.76 1.35
N ASP A 152 -5.43 7.89 0.47
CA ASP A 152 -6.85 7.84 0.86
C ASP A 152 -7.22 6.49 1.49
N VAL A 153 -6.68 5.39 0.98
CA VAL A 153 -6.81 4.07 1.59
C VAL A 153 -6.12 4.02 2.95
N ALA A 154 -4.89 4.53 3.08
CA ALA A 154 -4.13 4.56 4.32
C ALA A 154 -4.87 5.36 5.41
N GLN A 155 -5.39 6.54 5.09
CA GLN A 155 -6.21 7.33 6.00
C GLN A 155 -7.49 6.60 6.43
N LYS A 156 -8.14 5.91 5.48
CA LYS A 156 -9.36 5.14 5.79
C LYS A 156 -9.09 3.98 6.76
N VAL A 157 -7.93 3.33 6.65
CA VAL A 157 -7.59 2.16 7.49
C VAL A 157 -6.88 2.52 8.79
N ALA A 158 -6.18 3.66 8.84
CA ALA A 158 -5.57 4.20 10.05
C ALA A 158 -6.61 4.64 11.11
N GLY A 159 -7.88 4.80 10.70
CA GLY A 159 -8.97 5.21 11.58
C GLY A 159 -8.83 6.65 12.08
N LYS A 160 -9.48 6.98 13.20
CA LYS A 160 -9.39 8.31 13.86
C LYS A 160 -8.14 8.48 14.75
N GLU A 161 -7.21 7.52 14.71
CA GLU A 161 -6.04 7.48 15.61
C GLU A 161 -4.88 8.37 15.14
N ILE A 162 -4.91 8.80 13.88
CA ILE A 162 -3.95 9.72 13.28
C ILE A 162 -4.69 11.03 12.95
N VAL A 163 -4.39 12.09 13.71
CA VAL A 163 -4.85 13.46 13.39
C VAL A 163 -3.65 14.22 12.86
N VAL A 164 -3.65 14.51 11.55
CA VAL A 164 -2.74 15.49 10.96
C VAL A 164 -3.26 16.86 11.38
N ALA A 165 -2.59 17.48 12.34
CA ALA A 165 -2.97 18.79 12.86
C ALA A 165 -2.44 19.88 11.94
N ASP A 166 -3.28 20.33 11.02
CA ASP A 166 -3.01 21.55 10.26
C ASP A 166 -3.40 22.77 11.09
N SER A 167 -2.66 23.88 10.96
CA SER A 167 -2.72 25.06 11.84
C SER A 167 -4.08 25.80 11.89
N THR A 168 -5.09 25.32 11.15
CA THR A 168 -6.38 25.97 10.95
C THR A 168 -7.56 25.31 11.67
N THR A 169 -7.46 24.07 12.17
CA THR A 169 -8.61 23.37 12.77
C THR A 169 -8.64 23.48 14.29
N ARG A 170 -9.17 24.62 14.78
CA ARG A 170 -9.63 24.72 16.17
C ARG A 170 -10.93 23.94 16.36
N SER A 171 -10.88 23.06 17.35
CA SER A 171 -11.96 22.29 17.98
C SER A 171 -12.31 20.99 17.26
N LEU A 172 -12.15 19.88 17.99
CA LEU A 172 -13.17 18.86 18.15
C LEU A 172 -12.95 18.12 19.49
N ASP A 173 -14.08 17.68 20.04
CA ASP A 173 -14.34 17.31 21.43
C ASP A 173 -13.44 16.25 22.07
N GLN A 174 -13.31 16.42 23.39
CA GLN A 174 -12.61 15.56 24.34
C GLN A 174 -13.15 14.12 24.36
N GLN A 175 -12.57 13.21 23.57
CA GLN A 175 -12.52 11.76 23.89
C GLN A 175 -11.59 10.94 22.97
N VAL A 176 -10.53 11.54 22.41
CA VAL A 176 -9.57 10.80 21.58
C VAL A 176 -8.29 10.57 22.37
N GLN A 177 -7.89 9.30 22.52
CA GLN A 177 -6.58 8.93 23.07
C GLN A 177 -5.54 9.16 21.98
N ILE A 178 -5.04 10.40 21.89
CA ILE A 178 -4.07 10.83 20.89
C ILE A 178 -2.74 10.10 21.15
N ARG A 179 -2.24 9.31 20.20
CA ARG A 179 -0.95 8.61 20.31
C ARG A 179 0.18 9.28 19.53
N HIS A 180 -0.12 9.95 18.41
CA HIS A 180 0.90 10.58 17.57
C HIS A 180 0.41 11.93 17.03
N ILE A 181 1.29 12.93 17.09
CA ILE A 181 1.08 14.27 16.54
C ILE A 181 2.30 14.59 15.69
N TYR A 182 2.08 14.91 14.42
CA TYR A 182 3.08 15.49 13.54
C TYR A 182 2.80 16.99 13.42
N PHE A 183 3.82 17.82 13.61
CA PHE A 183 3.72 19.27 13.45
C PHE A 183 4.47 19.68 12.19
N GLU A 184 3.76 20.35 11.27
CA GLU A 184 4.41 21.11 10.20
C GLU A 184 5.04 22.37 10.79
N GLY A 185 6.29 22.65 10.40
CA GLY A 185 7.05 23.84 10.79
C GLY A 185 7.54 24.59 9.56
#